data_AF-A0A8X6FGR4-F1
#
_entry.id   AF-A0A8X6FGR4-F1
#
_cell.length_a   1.000
_cell.length_b   1.000
_cell.length_c   1.000
_cell.angle_alpha   90.00
_cell.angle_beta   90.00
_cell.angle_gamma   90.00
#
_symmetry.space_group_name_H-M   'P 1'
#
loop_
_entity.id
_entity.type
_entity.pdbx_description
1 polymer ?
#
loop_
_entity_poly.entity_id
_entity_poly.type
_entity_poly.pdbx_seq_one_letter_code
_entity_poly.pdbx_strand_id
1 'polypeptide(L)'
;MRREKRRILLFLDNCTVHNNAPPLSNVKLQFFPPNSTSRLQPLDQGIIHNFNTFYQREVVKSVLDNLENQQNATISILTALIMIYKAWRAVTPLTIHSCFKKSGFPSPNLVDVDDTLTEFNAELLWEALPEQDLTFDDYVLG
;
A
#
# COMPACT_ATOMS: atom_id res chain seq x y z
N MET A 1 -7.75 15.23 -7.72
CA MET A 1 -9.02 15.38 -6.95
C MET A 1 -9.68 16.76 -7.09
N ARG A 2 -9.11 17.84 -6.54
CA ARG A 2 -9.67 19.22 -6.68
C ARG A 2 -9.74 19.69 -8.15
N ARG A 3 -8.66 19.50 -8.91
CA ARG A 3 -8.60 19.80 -10.36
C ARG A 3 -9.64 19.04 -11.18
N GLU A 4 -9.94 17.80 -10.77
CA GLU A 4 -10.94 16.92 -11.40
C GLU A 4 -12.35 17.11 -10.84
N LYS A 5 -12.55 18.02 -9.87
CA LYS A 5 -13.82 18.23 -9.14
C LYS A 5 -14.42 16.95 -8.53
N ARG A 6 -13.60 15.92 -8.29
CA ARG A 6 -14.02 14.64 -7.69
C ARG A 6 -14.12 14.76 -6.18
N ARG A 7 -15.25 14.33 -5.61
CA ARG A 7 -15.47 14.21 -4.15
C ARG A 7 -15.17 12.79 -3.72
N ILE A 8 -14.42 12.64 -2.64
CA ILE A 8 -13.98 11.33 -2.11
C ILE A 8 -14.39 11.20 -0.67
N LEU A 9 -14.76 9.98 -0.29
CA LEU A 9 -14.94 9.57 1.09
C LEU A 9 -13.79 8.64 1.45
N LEU A 10 -12.96 9.03 2.41
CA LEU A 10 -11.85 8.22 2.92
C LEU A 10 -12.25 7.62 4.27
N PHE A 11 -12.22 6.29 4.37
CA PHE A 11 -12.50 5.58 5.61
C PHE A 11 -11.23 5.35 6.40
N LEU A 12 -11.26 5.66 7.70
CA LEU A 12 -10.11 5.56 8.62
C LEU A 12 -10.49 4.76 9.86
N ASP A 13 -9.50 4.12 10.47
CA ASP A 13 -9.64 3.56 11.81
C ASP A 13 -9.64 4.67 12.87
N ASN A 14 -9.97 4.32 14.12
CA ASN A 14 -10.02 5.29 15.23
C ASN A 14 -8.62 5.55 15.85
N CYS A 15 -7.55 5.51 15.05
CA CYS A 15 -6.22 5.84 15.55
C CYS A 15 -6.14 7.33 15.94
N THR A 16 -5.57 7.63 17.10
CA THR A 16 -5.55 8.99 17.67
C THR A 16 -4.82 10.01 16.80
N VAL A 17 -3.84 9.56 16.02
CA VAL A 17 -3.09 10.40 15.06
C VAL A 17 -3.98 10.98 13.97
N HIS A 18 -5.13 10.36 13.69
CA HIS A 18 -6.08 10.83 12.67
C HIS A 18 -7.01 11.94 13.17
N ASN A 19 -7.05 12.21 14.48
CA ASN A 19 -7.96 13.20 15.06
C ASN A 19 -7.65 14.65 14.65
N ASN A 20 -6.41 14.92 14.25
CA ASN A 20 -5.93 16.27 13.93
C ASN A 20 -5.74 16.49 12.41
N ALA A 21 -6.45 15.74 11.57
CA ALA A 21 -6.31 15.88 10.13
C ALA A 21 -6.69 17.31 9.66
N PRO A 22 -5.86 17.94 8.81
CA PRO A 22 -6.16 19.27 8.30
C PRO A 22 -7.41 19.27 7.42
N PRO A 23 -8.09 20.42 7.25
CA PRO A 23 -9.27 20.50 6.40
C PRO A 23 -8.93 20.19 4.93
N LEU A 24 -9.64 19.23 4.34
CA LEU A 24 -9.45 18.79 2.95
C LEU A 24 -10.60 19.30 2.06
N SER A 25 -10.27 19.93 0.93
CA SER A 25 -11.26 20.58 0.05
C SER A 25 -12.20 19.63 -0.70
N ASN A 26 -11.78 18.40 -0.96
CA ASN A 26 -12.52 17.43 -1.79
C ASN A 26 -12.53 16.01 -1.21
N VAL A 27 -12.06 15.84 0.02
CA VAL A 27 -11.99 14.56 0.71
C VAL A 27 -12.73 14.71 2.04
N LYS A 28 -13.74 13.88 2.26
CA LYS A 28 -14.39 13.74 3.56
C LYS A 28 -13.78 12.53 4.26
N LEU A 29 -13.35 12.71 5.51
CA LEU A 29 -12.91 11.62 6.36
C LEU A 29 -14.11 11.00 7.07
N GLN A 30 -14.16 9.67 7.13
CA GLN A 30 -15.17 8.91 7.85
C GLN A 30 -14.49 7.85 8.70
N PHE A 31 -14.69 7.93 10.01
CA PHE A 31 -14.16 6.93 10.93
C PHE A 31 -15.08 5.72 10.98
N PHE A 32 -14.49 4.53 11.09
CA PHE A 32 -15.22 3.31 11.40
C PHE A 32 -15.77 3.36 12.84
N PRO A 33 -16.88 2.68 13.14
CA PRO A 33 -17.31 2.51 14.53
C PRO A 33 -16.21 1.89 15.41
N PRO A 34 -16.14 2.22 16.70
CA PRO A 34 -15.21 1.59 17.63
C PRO A 34 -15.32 0.06 17.59
N ASN A 35 -14.19 -0.64 17.72
CA ASN A 35 -14.10 -2.11 17.78
C ASN A 35 -14.69 -2.85 16.56
N SER A 36 -14.77 -2.20 15.41
CA SER A 36 -15.35 -2.78 14.19
C SER A 36 -14.37 -2.96 13.02
N THR A 37 -13.11 -2.53 13.18
CA THR A 37 -12.07 -2.54 12.14
C THR A 37 -11.89 -3.93 11.52
N SER A 38 -11.74 -4.97 12.35
CA SER A 38 -11.60 -6.36 11.90
C SER A 38 -12.74 -6.88 11.02
N ARG A 39 -13.91 -6.24 11.04
CA ARG A 39 -15.09 -6.60 10.23
C ARG A 39 -15.35 -5.63 9.08
N LEU A 40 -15.17 -4.34 9.30
CA LEU A 40 -15.57 -3.29 8.37
C LEU A 40 -14.42 -2.68 7.58
N GLN A 41 -13.17 -2.89 8.01
CA GLN A 41 -12.00 -2.33 7.34
C GLN A 41 -11.50 -3.31 6.26
N PRO A 42 -11.48 -2.89 4.97
CA PRO A 42 -11.03 -3.75 3.88
C PRO A 42 -9.59 -4.23 4.03
N LEU A 43 -8.72 -3.40 4.64
CA LEU A 43 -7.33 -3.78 4.90
C LEU A 43 -7.23 -5.03 5.78
N ASP A 44 -8.08 -5.13 6.80
CA ASP A 44 -8.17 -6.28 7.71
C ASP A 44 -8.93 -7.47 7.10
N GLN A 45 -9.67 -7.28 6.01
CA GLN A 45 -10.38 -8.37 5.33
C GLN A 45 -9.51 -9.26 4.45
N GLY A 46 -8.20 -9.03 4.41
CA GLY A 46 -7.25 -9.91 3.75
C GLY A 46 -6.16 -9.20 2.96
N ILE A 47 -6.28 -7.88 2.70
CA ILE A 47 -5.27 -7.12 1.96
C ILE A 47 -3.93 -7.13 2.71
N ILE A 48 -3.93 -6.79 4.01
CA ILE A 48 -2.70 -6.79 4.84
C ILE A 48 -2.09 -8.19 4.88
N HIS A 49 -2.92 -9.22 5.11
CA HIS A 49 -2.45 -10.60 5.14
C HIS A 49 -1.79 -11.00 3.83
N ASN A 50 -2.44 -10.72 2.70
CA ASN A 50 -1.95 -11.08 1.37
C ASN A 50 -0.64 -10.33 1.03
N PHE A 51 -0.56 -9.04 1.34
CA PHE A 51 0.66 -8.25 1.22
C PHE A 51 1.80 -8.84 2.06
N ASN A 52 1.56 -9.13 3.34
CA ASN A 52 2.58 -9.69 4.24
C ASN A 52 3.09 -11.05 3.76
N THR A 53 2.22 -11.91 3.25
CA THR A 53 2.62 -13.20 2.65
C THR A 53 3.54 -12.99 1.45
N PHE A 54 3.22 -12.05 0.55
CA PHE A 54 4.07 -11.77 -0.59
C PHE A 54 5.40 -11.12 -0.21
N TYR A 55 5.40 -10.23 0.78
CA TYR A 55 6.62 -9.65 1.32
C TYR A 55 7.53 -10.74 1.91
N GLN A 56 6.98 -11.62 2.77
CA GLN A 56 7.71 -12.75 3.33
C GLN A 56 8.28 -13.67 2.25
N ARG A 57 7.54 -13.90 1.17
CA ARG A 57 8.03 -14.67 0.02
C ARG A 57 9.26 -14.02 -0.63
N GLU A 58 9.28 -12.69 -0.80
CA GLU A 58 10.45 -12.00 -1.35
C GLU A 58 11.64 -12.01 -0.38
N VAL A 59 11.40 -11.90 0.92
CA VAL A 59 12.44 -12.08 1.95
C VAL A 59 13.07 -13.48 1.85
N VAL A 60 12.25 -14.54 1.82
CA VAL A 60 12.73 -15.92 1.72
C VAL A 60 13.53 -16.14 0.44
N LYS A 61 13.06 -15.65 -0.71
CA LYS A 61 13.81 -15.72 -1.97
C LYS A 61 15.19 -15.05 -1.84
N SER A 62 15.23 -13.83 -1.32
CA SER A 62 16.51 -13.13 -1.12
C SER A 62 17.45 -13.88 -0.20
N VAL A 63 16.95 -14.48 0.89
CA VAL A 63 17.78 -15.28 1.80
C VAL A 63 18.35 -16.51 1.08
N LEU A 64 17.52 -17.22 0.30
CA LEU A 64 17.95 -18.38 -0.48
C LEU A 64 19.02 -18.00 -1.53
N ASP A 65 18.78 -16.93 -2.29
CA ASP A 65 19.72 -16.45 -3.30
C ASP A 65 21.07 -16.08 -2.67
N ASN A 66 21.07 -15.47 -1.48
CA ASN A 66 22.31 -15.16 -0.76
C ASN A 66 23.03 -16.42 -0.26
N LEU A 67 22.29 -17.41 0.26
CA LEU A 67 22.87 -18.68 0.72
C LEU A 67 23.53 -19.45 -0.43
N GLU A 68 22.89 -19.51 -1.60
CA GLU A 68 23.44 -20.17 -2.79
C GLU A 68 24.73 -19.48 -3.27
N ASN A 69 24.80 -18.16 -3.15
CA ASN A 69 25.96 -17.36 -3.52
C ASN A 69 27.00 -17.20 -2.39
N GLN A 70 26.81 -17.87 -1.23
CA GLN A 70 27.67 -17.74 -0.04
C GLN A 70 27.83 -16.28 0.46
N GLN A 71 26.78 -15.48 0.29
CA GLN A 71 26.71 -14.09 0.73
C GLN A 71 25.92 -13.96 2.04
N ASN A 72 26.17 -12.87 2.77
CA ASN A 72 25.40 -12.56 3.96
C ASN A 72 24.00 -12.07 3.57
N ALA A 73 22.95 -12.65 4.18
CA ALA A 73 21.56 -12.29 3.93
C ALA A 73 21.15 -10.96 4.62
N THR A 74 21.89 -9.87 4.37
CA THR A 74 21.56 -8.54 4.88
C THR A 74 20.56 -7.85 3.96
N ILE A 75 19.42 -7.44 4.50
CA ILE A 75 18.42 -6.67 3.77
C ILE A 75 18.69 -5.18 4.00
N SER A 76 19.14 -4.49 2.95
CA SER A 76 19.27 -3.03 2.96
C SER A 76 17.90 -2.34 2.87
N ILE A 77 17.82 -1.03 3.18
CA ILE A 77 16.59 -0.24 3.00
C ILE A 77 16.13 -0.27 1.54
N LEU A 78 17.04 -0.13 0.57
CA LEU A 78 16.72 -0.22 -0.86
C LEU A 78 16.11 -1.58 -1.20
N THR A 79 16.73 -2.66 -0.70
CA THR A 79 16.22 -4.03 -0.89
C THR A 79 14.82 -4.18 -0.29
N ALA A 80 14.59 -3.66 0.92
CA ALA A 80 13.29 -3.71 1.57
C ALA A 80 12.22 -2.94 0.79
N LEU A 81 12.54 -1.75 0.25
CA LEU A 81 11.63 -0.98 -0.59
C LEU A 81 11.26 -1.73 -1.87
N ILE A 82 12.23 -2.38 -2.52
CA ILE A 82 11.99 -3.24 -3.70
C ILE A 82 11.08 -4.42 -3.33
N MET A 83 11.31 -5.06 -2.17
CA MET A 83 10.45 -6.16 -1.69
C MET A 83 9.03 -5.69 -1.40
N ILE A 84 8.85 -4.53 -0.76
CA ILE A 84 7.54 -3.91 -0.50
C ILE A 84 6.82 -3.62 -1.82
N TYR A 85 7.52 -3.04 -2.80
CA TYR A 85 6.95 -2.77 -4.12
C TYR A 85 6.48 -4.06 -4.80
N LYS A 86 7.34 -5.09 -4.85
CA LYS A 86 7.00 -6.40 -5.43
C LYS A 86 5.81 -7.04 -4.71
N ALA A 87 5.78 -6.97 -3.39
CA ALA A 87 4.70 -7.52 -2.57
C ALA A 87 3.37 -6.81 -2.86
N TRP A 88 3.38 -5.48 -2.94
CA TRP A 88 2.18 -4.70 -3.27
C TRP A 88 1.68 -4.99 -4.69
N ARG A 89 2.57 -5.05 -5.68
CA ARG A 89 2.21 -5.39 -7.08
C ARG A 89 1.65 -6.81 -7.22
N ALA A 90 1.97 -7.71 -6.29
CA ALA A 90 1.41 -9.06 -6.28
C ALA A 90 -0.01 -9.14 -5.68
N VAL A 91 -0.44 -8.13 -4.92
CA VAL A 91 -1.83 -8.04 -4.43
C VAL A 91 -2.74 -7.67 -5.60
N THR A 92 -3.60 -8.59 -6.00
CA THR A 92 -4.43 -8.40 -7.21
C THR A 92 -5.60 -7.45 -6.98
N PRO A 93 -6.06 -6.74 -8.03
CA PRO A 93 -7.29 -5.95 -7.96
C PRO A 93 -8.51 -6.78 -7.51
N LEU A 94 -8.58 -8.06 -7.88
CA LEU A 94 -9.64 -8.98 -7.47
C LEU A 94 -9.62 -9.25 -5.96
N THR A 95 -8.43 -9.43 -5.37
CA THR A 95 -8.28 -9.58 -3.90
C THR A 95 -8.76 -8.33 -3.19
N ILE A 96 -8.33 -7.15 -3.65
CA ILE A 96 -8.76 -5.87 -3.09
C ILE A 96 -10.28 -5.74 -3.17
N HIS A 97 -10.85 -5.97 -4.36
CA HIS A 97 -12.29 -5.89 -4.57
C HIS A 97 -13.08 -6.84 -3.65
N SER A 98 -12.62 -8.08 -3.51
CA SER A 98 -13.24 -9.08 -2.64
C SER A 98 -13.20 -8.66 -1.17
N CYS A 99 -12.12 -8.03 -0.71
CA CYS A 99 -11.98 -7.50 0.65
C CYS A 99 -12.94 -6.33 0.91
N PHE A 100 -13.09 -5.43 -0.06
CA PHE A 100 -14.07 -4.33 0.01
C PHE A 100 -15.51 -4.88 0.05
N LYS A 101 -15.84 -5.84 -0.83
CA LYS A 101 -17.15 -6.49 -0.84
C LYS A 101 -17.45 -7.18 0.50
N LYS A 102 -16.48 -7.91 1.06
CA LYS A 102 -16.60 -8.59 2.36
C LYS A 102 -16.80 -7.61 3.52
N SER A 103 -16.25 -6.40 3.39
CA SER A 103 -16.42 -5.29 4.35
C SER A 103 -17.77 -4.56 4.22
N GLY A 104 -18.63 -4.99 3.28
CA GLY A 104 -19.96 -4.39 3.06
C GLY A 104 -19.98 -3.21 2.08
N PHE A 105 -18.89 -2.94 1.36
CA PHE A 105 -18.90 -1.91 0.33
C PHE A 105 -19.61 -2.39 -0.94
N PRO A 106 -20.39 -1.53 -1.60
CA PRO A 106 -21.06 -1.87 -2.85
C PRO A 106 -20.02 -2.11 -3.95
N SER A 107 -20.19 -3.21 -4.68
CA SER A 107 -19.34 -3.59 -5.81
C SER A 107 -19.89 -2.95 -7.10
N PRO A 108 -19.12 -2.09 -7.80
CA PRO A 108 -19.41 -1.81 -9.21
C PRO A 108 -19.01 -3.03 -10.05
N ASN A 109 -19.78 -3.32 -11.12
CA ASN A 109 -19.43 -4.35 -12.10
C ASN A 109 -18.02 -4.07 -12.65
N LEU A 110 -17.06 -4.95 -12.37
CA LEU A 110 -15.69 -4.81 -12.87
C LEU A 110 -15.64 -5.27 -14.34
N VAL A 111 -15.21 -4.38 -15.21
CA VAL A 111 -14.66 -4.75 -16.52
C VAL A 111 -13.19 -5.08 -16.29
N ASP A 112 -12.71 -6.22 -16.79
CA ASP A 112 -11.32 -6.65 -16.67
C ASP A 112 -10.38 -5.53 -17.15
N VAL A 113 -9.56 -5.00 -16.24
CA VAL A 113 -8.46 -4.11 -16.58
C VAL A 113 -7.26 -5.00 -16.83
N ASP A 114 -6.76 -4.97 -18.07
CA ASP A 114 -5.57 -5.69 -18.51
C ASP A 114 -4.35 -5.26 -17.69
N ASP A 115 -3.90 -6.14 -16.80
CA ASP A 115 -2.74 -5.99 -15.92
C ASP A 115 -1.44 -6.28 -16.70
N THR A 116 -1.17 -5.51 -17.77
CA THR A 116 0.14 -5.63 -18.44
C THR A 116 1.24 -5.24 -17.47
N LEU A 117 2.05 -6.23 -17.10
CA LEU A 117 3.24 -6.10 -16.27
C LEU A 117 4.26 -5.21 -16.98
N THR A 118 4.34 -3.94 -16.59
CA THR A 118 5.51 -3.11 -16.89
C THR A 118 6.68 -3.61 -16.03
N GLU A 119 7.76 -4.04 -16.69
CA GLU A 119 9.01 -4.41 -16.04
C GLU A 119 9.49 -3.29 -15.11
N PHE A 120 9.90 -3.68 -13.90
CA PHE A 120 10.40 -2.75 -12.91
C PHE A 120 11.78 -2.21 -13.33
N ASN A 121 11.83 -0.94 -13.70
CA ASN A 121 13.08 -0.21 -13.87
C ASN A 121 13.25 0.76 -12.68
N ALA A 122 14.14 0.39 -11.76
CA ALA A 122 14.46 1.18 -10.57
C ALA A 122 15.07 2.55 -10.91
N GLU A 123 15.79 2.64 -12.03
CA GLU A 123 16.45 3.85 -12.53
C GLU A 123 15.42 4.85 -13.05
N LEU A 124 14.45 4.40 -13.86
CA LEU A 124 13.33 5.22 -14.33
C LEU A 124 12.45 5.73 -13.18
N LEU A 125 12.27 4.93 -12.14
CA LEU A 125 11.53 5.34 -10.94
C LEU A 125 12.32 6.37 -10.12
N TRP A 126 13.63 6.20 -10.02
CA TRP A 126 14.53 7.15 -9.36
C TRP A 126 14.56 8.50 -10.07
N GLU A 127 14.63 8.50 -11.41
CA GLU A 127 14.57 9.73 -12.23
C GLU A 127 13.19 10.39 -12.25
N ALA A 128 12.12 9.63 -12.05
CA ALA A 128 10.75 10.15 -12.01
C ALA A 128 10.35 10.71 -10.63
N LEU A 129 11.16 10.48 -9.59
CA LEU A 129 10.98 11.16 -8.32
C LEU A 129 11.36 12.64 -8.52
N PRO A 130 10.48 13.59 -8.19
CA PRO A 130 10.85 15.00 -8.24
C PRO A 130 12.03 15.22 -7.28
N GLU A 131 13.21 15.53 -7.81
CA GLU A 131 14.43 15.74 -7.03
C GLU A 131 14.22 16.80 -5.93
N GLN A 132 14.43 16.40 -4.68
CA GLN A 132 15.62 16.63 -3.83
C GLN A 132 15.60 17.90 -2.95
N ASP A 133 14.48 18.15 -2.26
CA ASP A 133 14.49 19.05 -1.09
C ASP A 133 13.72 18.44 0.10
N LEU A 134 13.71 17.11 0.17
CA LEU A 134 13.12 16.36 1.28
C LEU A 134 14.25 15.73 2.10
N THR A 135 14.38 16.18 3.34
CA THR A 135 15.33 15.71 4.32
C THR A 135 14.68 14.71 5.27
N PHE A 136 15.49 13.91 5.95
CA PHE A 136 15.01 12.97 6.98
C PHE A 136 14.17 13.67 8.06
N ASP A 137 14.48 14.92 8.36
CA ASP A 137 13.79 15.73 9.38
C ASP A 137 12.33 16.04 9.00
N ASP A 138 11.98 16.03 7.71
CA ASP A 138 10.60 16.23 7.23
C ASP A 138 9.64 15.08 7.61
N TYR A 139 10.18 13.92 8.01
CA TYR A 139 9.40 12.73 8.36
C TYR A 139 9.31 12.47 9.87
N VAL A 140 10.13 13.13 10.69
CA VAL A 140 10.26 12.82 12.13
C VAL A 140 9.53 13.84 13.02
N LEU A 141 9.10 14.98 12.47
CA LEU A 141 8.38 16.01 13.22
C LEU A 141 6.99 16.29 12.61
N GLY A 142 5.97 15.68 13.20
CA GLY A 142 4.55 15.92 12.93
C GLY A 142 3.65 15.19 13.91
#